data_AF-A0A2X3KHZ6-F1
#
_entry.id   AF-A0A2X3KHZ6-F1
#
_cell.length_a   1.000
_cell.length_b   1.000
_cell.length_c   1.000
_cell.angle_alpha   90.00
_cell.angle_beta   90.00
_cell.angle_gamma   90.00
#
_symmetry.space_group_name_H-M   'P 1'
#
loop_
_entity.id
_entity.type
_entity.pdbx_description
1 polymer ?
#
loop_
_entity_poly.entity_id
_entity_poly.type
_entity_poly.pdbx_seq_one_letter_code
_entity_poly.pdbx_strand_id
1 'polypeptide(L)'
;MYTSTATGSNPEEIAQLAVTALNNFKIKKEELPLFFDKLTRSGELGGFELSNMAKELPTIMTNYSKLGMGGIEALDLLLANLQANSETSGNNDTAANNYSQLLLKITSADTINNMKNRKFRVSGGKPMSYSEFLVSQRAKGYNTYESFNNAIDAIISDDKGYKKLTADIGRNKGTNKEKDLLAARDVLVSTIIASIIPDSQAQMALTTAF
;
A
#
# COMPACT_ATOMS: atom_id res chain seq x y z
N MET A 1 28.90 -26.73 -11.54
CA MET A 1 28.23 -25.62 -12.26
C MET A 1 26.82 -26.08 -12.56
N TYR A 2 25.85 -25.60 -11.81
CA TYR A 2 24.43 -25.75 -12.11
C TYR A 2 23.74 -24.45 -11.69
N THR A 3 22.67 -24.11 -12.41
CA THR A 3 21.71 -23.01 -12.16
C THR A 3 22.02 -21.65 -12.78
N SER A 4 22.02 -21.60 -14.11
CA SER A 4 21.69 -20.39 -14.87
C SER A 4 20.78 -20.79 -16.03
N THR A 5 19.52 -21.12 -15.73
CA THR A 5 18.40 -21.25 -16.70
C THR A 5 17.14 -21.71 -15.95
N ALA A 6 16.34 -20.78 -15.43
CA ALA A 6 14.94 -21.07 -15.08
C ALA A 6 14.02 -19.84 -14.95
N THR A 7 14.50 -18.60 -14.77
CA THR A 7 13.60 -17.48 -14.41
C THR A 7 13.71 -16.22 -15.28
N GLY A 8 14.50 -16.23 -16.36
CA GLY A 8 14.64 -15.06 -17.25
C GLY A 8 15.20 -13.79 -16.59
N SER A 9 15.58 -13.86 -15.32
CA SER A 9 16.09 -12.74 -14.51
C SER A 9 17.62 -12.69 -14.61
N ASN A 10 18.19 -11.49 -14.69
CA ASN A 10 19.64 -11.34 -14.73
C ASN A 10 20.26 -11.74 -13.35
N PRO A 11 21.28 -12.61 -13.28
CA PRO A 11 22.02 -12.91 -12.05
C PRO A 11 22.44 -11.66 -11.24
N GLU A 12 22.81 -10.57 -11.89
CA GLU A 12 23.16 -9.31 -11.22
C GLU A 12 21.96 -8.68 -10.51
N GLU A 13 20.77 -8.73 -11.11
CA GLU A 13 19.53 -8.18 -10.50
C GLU A 13 19.12 -9.00 -9.29
N ILE A 14 19.22 -10.33 -9.37
CA ILE A 14 18.92 -11.23 -8.24
C ILE A 14 19.92 -11.01 -7.10
N ALA A 15 21.20 -10.80 -7.41
CA ALA A 15 22.20 -10.45 -6.41
C ALA A 15 21.88 -9.10 -5.74
N GLN A 16 21.51 -8.08 -6.52
CA GLN A 16 21.12 -6.78 -5.99
C GLN A 16 19.85 -6.85 -5.12
N LEU A 17 18.89 -7.69 -5.52
CA LEU A 17 17.70 -7.97 -4.73
C LEU A 17 18.06 -8.60 -3.38
N ALA A 18 18.93 -9.61 -3.37
CA ALA A 18 19.40 -10.24 -2.12
C ALA A 18 20.10 -9.22 -1.21
N VAL A 19 20.99 -8.39 -1.77
CA VAL A 19 21.69 -7.33 -1.01
C VAL A 19 20.70 -6.35 -0.41
N THR A 20 19.69 -5.94 -1.17
CA THR A 20 18.67 -4.99 -0.70
C THR A 20 17.76 -5.61 0.37
N ALA A 21 17.41 -6.89 0.21
CA ALA A 21 16.63 -7.64 1.18
C ALA A 21 17.34 -7.71 2.55
N LEU A 22 18.65 -7.98 2.56
CA LEU A 22 19.45 -8.01 3.78
C LEU A 22 19.63 -6.60 4.38
N ASN A 23 20.08 -5.65 3.57
CA ASN A 23 20.55 -4.35 4.07
C ASN A 23 19.42 -3.39 4.40
N ASN A 24 18.43 -3.29 3.51
CA ASN A 24 17.36 -2.29 3.62
C ASN A 24 16.15 -2.94 4.27
N PHE A 25 15.68 -4.05 3.69
CA PHE A 25 14.48 -4.74 4.13
C PHE A 25 14.68 -5.59 5.40
N LYS A 26 15.90 -5.73 5.91
CA LYS A 26 16.21 -6.42 7.19
C LYS A 26 15.80 -7.89 7.24
N ILE A 27 15.81 -8.58 6.11
CA ILE A 27 15.73 -10.04 6.07
C ILE A 27 16.99 -10.60 6.75
N LYS A 28 16.84 -11.58 7.64
CA LYS A 28 18.01 -12.26 8.22
C LYS A 28 18.66 -13.15 7.17
N LYS A 29 19.97 -13.36 7.27
CA LYS A 29 20.71 -14.19 6.29
C LYS A 29 20.13 -15.61 6.21
N GLU A 30 19.68 -16.15 7.33
CA GLU A 30 19.09 -17.49 7.45
C GLU A 30 17.68 -17.56 6.86
N GLU A 31 17.00 -16.41 6.72
CA GLU A 31 15.65 -16.29 6.13
C GLU A 31 15.71 -16.07 4.61
N LEU A 32 16.89 -15.88 4.02
CA LEU A 32 17.05 -15.62 2.60
C LEU A 32 16.50 -16.73 1.68
N PRO A 33 16.62 -18.04 2.01
CA PRO A 33 15.92 -19.08 1.27
C PRO A 33 14.40 -18.91 1.28
N LEU A 34 13.81 -18.69 2.46
CA LEU A 34 12.36 -18.46 2.60
C LEU A 34 11.90 -17.19 1.87
N PHE A 35 12.72 -16.15 1.87
CA PHE A 35 12.49 -14.94 1.09
C PHE A 35 12.33 -15.28 -0.40
N PHE A 36 13.28 -15.99 -0.99
CA PHE A 36 13.21 -16.38 -2.39
C PHE A 36 12.06 -17.36 -2.68
N ASP A 37 11.76 -18.30 -1.78
CA ASP A 37 10.60 -19.19 -1.92
C ASP A 37 9.28 -18.43 -2.00
N LYS A 38 9.12 -17.38 -1.19
CA LYS A 38 7.94 -16.50 -1.22
C LYS A 38 7.85 -15.70 -2.52
N LEU A 39 8.98 -15.20 -3.03
CA LEU A 39 9.01 -14.50 -4.32
C LEU A 39 8.62 -15.42 -5.46
N THR A 40 9.21 -16.63 -5.53
CA THR A 40 8.89 -17.64 -6.54
C THR A 40 7.41 -18.00 -6.49
N ARG A 41 6.88 -18.31 -5.30
CA ARG A 41 5.46 -18.64 -5.14
C ARG A 41 4.54 -17.49 -5.55
N SER A 42 4.89 -16.25 -5.22
CA SER A 42 4.11 -15.09 -5.66
C SER A 42 4.15 -14.92 -7.18
N GLY A 43 5.31 -15.15 -7.81
CA GLY A 43 5.42 -15.15 -9.27
C GLY A 43 4.58 -16.25 -9.95
N GLU A 44 4.49 -17.44 -9.34
CA GLU A 44 3.64 -18.54 -9.82
C GLU A 44 2.14 -18.23 -9.74
N LEU A 45 1.71 -17.38 -8.81
CA LEU A 45 0.31 -16.96 -8.67
C LEU A 45 -0.14 -15.98 -9.77
N GLY A 46 0.77 -15.54 -10.65
CA GLY A 46 0.50 -14.58 -11.73
C GLY A 46 0.74 -13.13 -11.31
N GLY A 47 0.65 -12.18 -12.23
CA GLY A 47 0.66 -10.74 -11.95
C GLY A 47 2.01 -10.09 -11.62
N PHE A 48 3.05 -10.81 -11.18
CA PHE A 48 4.37 -10.23 -10.95
C PHE A 48 5.49 -11.29 -10.98
N GLU A 49 6.05 -11.61 -12.15
CA GLU A 49 7.12 -12.63 -12.26
C GLU A 49 8.43 -12.24 -11.52
N LEU A 50 9.28 -13.23 -11.21
CA LEU A 50 10.54 -13.00 -10.49
C LEU A 50 11.48 -12.00 -11.19
N SER A 51 11.47 -11.95 -12.52
CA SER A 51 12.20 -10.93 -13.31
C SER A 51 11.71 -9.51 -13.01
N ASN A 52 10.40 -9.28 -12.97
CA ASN A 52 9.81 -8.01 -12.56
C ASN A 52 10.15 -7.70 -11.10
N MET A 53 10.09 -8.71 -10.23
CA MET A 53 10.45 -8.54 -8.82
C MET A 53 11.93 -8.13 -8.64
N ALA A 54 12.85 -8.76 -9.37
CA ALA A 54 14.27 -8.45 -9.31
C ALA A 54 14.56 -6.98 -9.66
N LYS A 55 13.82 -6.44 -10.64
CA LYS A 55 13.89 -5.04 -11.07
C LYS A 55 13.24 -4.08 -10.09
N GLU A 56 12.03 -4.36 -9.62
CA GLU A 56 11.18 -3.38 -8.93
C GLU A 56 11.30 -3.43 -7.39
N LEU A 57 11.48 -4.62 -6.80
CA LEU A 57 11.50 -4.80 -5.35
C LEU A 57 12.60 -4.03 -4.62
N PRO A 58 13.83 -3.85 -5.16
CA PRO A 58 14.85 -3.09 -4.45
C PRO A 58 14.40 -1.66 -4.06
N THR A 59 13.71 -0.98 -4.98
CA THR A 59 13.14 0.36 -4.76
C THR A 59 12.00 0.32 -3.75
N ILE A 60 11.06 -0.62 -3.91
CA ILE A 60 9.89 -0.74 -3.04
C ILE A 60 10.30 -1.09 -1.61
N MET A 61 11.23 -2.04 -1.43
CA MET A 61 11.78 -2.42 -0.13
C MET A 61 12.47 -1.25 0.56
N THR A 62 13.19 -0.42 -0.20
CA THR A 62 13.79 0.80 0.33
C THR A 62 12.73 1.79 0.81
N ASN A 63 11.64 1.95 0.08
CA ASN A 63 10.53 2.81 0.50
C ASN A 63 9.79 2.25 1.73
N TYR A 64 9.59 0.93 1.82
CA TYR A 64 9.11 0.26 3.03
C TYR A 64 10.00 0.56 4.24
N SER A 65 11.32 0.47 4.04
CA SER A 65 12.31 0.69 5.10
C SER A 65 12.24 2.11 5.67
N LYS A 66 12.01 3.12 4.80
CA LYS A 66 11.78 4.52 5.22
C LYS A 66 10.56 4.69 6.12
N LEU A 67 9.57 3.81 5.98
CA LEU A 67 8.35 3.77 6.79
C LEU A 67 8.49 2.91 8.06
N GLY A 68 9.71 2.41 8.34
CA GLY A 68 9.98 1.52 9.46
C GLY A 68 9.45 0.09 9.27
N MET A 69 9.17 -0.30 8.03
CA MET A 69 8.64 -1.62 7.64
C MET A 69 9.76 -2.46 7.02
N GLY A 70 9.74 -3.77 7.27
CA GLY A 70 10.74 -4.71 6.80
C GLY A 70 10.63 -6.06 7.54
N GLY A 71 11.54 -6.96 7.22
CA GLY A 71 11.57 -8.34 7.69
C GLY A 71 10.66 -9.24 6.87
N ILE A 72 10.72 -10.53 7.17
CA ILE A 72 9.94 -11.53 6.44
C ILE A 72 8.42 -11.32 6.61
N GLU A 73 7.99 -10.74 7.73
CA GLU A 73 6.60 -10.41 8.03
C GLU A 73 6.05 -9.33 7.08
N ALA A 74 6.86 -8.34 6.72
CA ALA A 74 6.45 -7.28 5.79
C ALA A 74 6.45 -7.72 4.32
N LEU A 75 7.13 -8.84 4.00
CA LEU A 75 7.24 -9.34 2.63
C LEU A 75 5.88 -9.79 2.09
N ASP A 76 5.10 -10.52 2.89
CA ASP A 76 3.80 -11.04 2.46
C ASP A 76 2.84 -9.89 2.13
N LEU A 77 2.83 -8.85 2.96
CA LEU A 77 2.04 -7.65 2.70
C LEU A 77 2.52 -6.90 1.44
N LEU A 78 3.83 -6.79 1.24
CA LEU A 78 4.40 -6.16 0.05
C LEU A 78 3.94 -6.88 -1.22
N LEU A 79 4.10 -8.21 -1.25
CA LEU A 79 3.72 -9.03 -2.39
C LEU A 79 2.22 -8.99 -2.64
N ALA A 80 1.38 -9.07 -1.59
CA ALA A 80 -0.06 -8.96 -1.72
C ALA A 80 -0.49 -7.61 -2.33
N ASN A 81 0.10 -6.50 -1.88
CA ASN A 81 -0.20 -5.18 -2.44
C ASN A 81 0.23 -5.06 -3.90
N LEU A 82 1.38 -5.61 -4.27
CA LEU A 82 1.82 -5.61 -5.66
C LEU A 82 0.89 -6.42 -6.57
N GLN A 83 0.41 -7.58 -6.10
CA GLN A 83 -0.54 -8.37 -6.86
C GLN A 83 -1.86 -7.64 -7.07
N ALA A 84 -2.43 -7.08 -6.00
CA ALA A 84 -3.65 -6.29 -6.11
C ALA A 84 -3.46 -5.12 -7.09
N ASN A 85 -2.32 -4.41 -7.02
CA ASN A 85 -2.03 -3.29 -7.92
C ASN A 85 -1.81 -3.73 -9.38
N SER A 86 -1.26 -4.93 -9.61
CA SER A 86 -1.08 -5.47 -10.95
C SER A 86 -2.42 -5.81 -11.62
N GLU A 87 -3.36 -6.37 -10.86
CA GLU A 87 -4.71 -6.68 -11.33
C GLU A 87 -5.45 -5.41 -11.81
N THR A 88 -5.25 -4.27 -11.15
CA THR A 88 -5.96 -3.02 -11.48
C THR A 88 -5.24 -2.15 -12.52
N SER A 89 -3.90 -2.15 -12.55
CA SER A 89 -3.12 -1.31 -13.49
C SER A 89 -3.02 -1.89 -14.90
N GLY A 90 -3.27 -3.19 -15.05
CA GLY A 90 -3.13 -3.93 -16.31
C GLY A 90 -1.68 -4.25 -16.72
N ASN A 91 -0.67 -3.79 -15.98
CA ASN A 91 0.73 -4.22 -16.15
C ASN A 91 1.61 -3.95 -14.91
N ASN A 92 2.67 -4.75 -14.79
CA ASN A 92 3.54 -4.82 -13.61
C ASN A 92 4.36 -3.55 -13.37
N ASP A 93 4.89 -2.94 -14.44
CA ASP A 93 5.70 -1.72 -14.35
C ASP A 93 4.85 -0.55 -13.80
N THR A 94 3.63 -0.38 -14.31
CA THR A 94 2.69 0.63 -13.81
C THR A 94 2.29 0.33 -12.36
N ALA A 95 2.03 -0.94 -12.01
CA ALA A 95 1.70 -1.34 -10.65
C ALA A 95 2.80 -0.99 -9.64
N ALA A 96 4.05 -1.40 -9.94
CA ALA A 96 5.20 -1.09 -9.08
C ALA A 96 5.42 0.42 -8.95
N ASN A 97 5.35 1.16 -10.06
CA ASN A 97 5.51 2.61 -10.00
C ASN A 97 4.39 3.28 -9.16
N ASN A 98 3.13 2.94 -9.40
CA ASN A 98 1.99 3.49 -8.63
C ASN A 98 2.14 3.19 -7.14
N TYR A 99 2.47 1.94 -6.80
CA TYR A 99 2.65 1.52 -5.42
C TYR A 99 3.85 2.22 -4.76
N SER A 100 4.96 2.38 -5.50
CA SER A 100 6.12 3.13 -5.04
C SER A 100 5.78 4.60 -4.76
N GLN A 101 5.01 5.26 -5.64
CA GLN A 101 4.55 6.64 -5.41
C GLN A 101 3.65 6.73 -4.17
N LEU A 102 2.74 5.76 -3.98
CA LEU A 102 1.91 5.72 -2.78
C LEU A 102 2.74 5.67 -1.50
N LEU A 103 3.73 4.77 -1.43
CA LEU A 103 4.60 4.65 -0.26
C LEU A 103 5.35 5.96 0.04
N LEU A 104 5.81 6.66 -0.99
CA LEU A 104 6.47 7.96 -0.85
C LEU A 104 5.50 9.06 -0.33
N LYS A 105 4.21 8.97 -0.66
CA LYS A 105 3.21 9.95 -0.23
C LYS A 105 2.81 9.79 1.24
N ILE A 106 2.89 8.59 1.82
CA ILE A 106 2.46 8.32 3.21
C ILE A 106 3.04 9.33 4.22
N THR A 107 4.34 9.62 4.15
CA THR A 107 5.01 10.58 5.04
C THR A 107 5.41 11.88 4.33
N SER A 108 4.84 12.17 3.17
CA SER A 108 5.17 13.38 2.41
C SER A 108 4.69 14.64 3.12
N ALA A 109 5.41 15.74 2.92
CA ALA A 109 5.03 17.04 3.47
C ALA A 109 3.63 17.46 3.00
N ASP A 110 3.28 17.20 1.74
CA ASP A 110 1.95 17.49 1.18
C ASP A 110 0.85 16.75 1.93
N THR A 111 0.99 15.43 2.11
CA THR A 111 -0.01 14.62 2.84
C THR A 111 -0.14 15.07 4.29
N ILE A 112 0.98 15.34 4.97
CA ILE A 112 0.97 15.87 6.35
C ILE A 112 0.24 17.22 6.40
N ASN A 113 0.53 18.13 5.46
CA ASN A 113 -0.10 19.44 5.39
C ASN A 113 -1.59 19.35 5.09
N ASN A 114 -2.01 18.46 4.18
CA ASN A 114 -3.42 18.24 3.84
C ASN A 114 -4.21 17.67 5.02
N MET A 115 -3.57 16.92 5.91
CA MET A 115 -4.18 16.37 7.13
C MET A 115 -4.02 17.24 8.39
N LYS A 116 -3.37 18.41 8.33
CA LYS A 116 -3.00 19.20 9.52
C LYS A 116 -4.17 19.59 10.45
N ASN A 117 -5.35 19.78 9.87
CA ASN A 117 -6.57 20.16 10.60
C ASN A 117 -7.38 18.94 11.07
N ARG A 118 -6.96 17.73 10.71
CA ARG A 118 -7.56 16.49 11.17
C ARG A 118 -6.90 16.05 12.48
N LYS A 119 -7.69 15.41 13.34
CA LYS A 119 -7.20 14.86 14.61
C LYS A 119 -7.49 13.37 14.65
N PHE A 120 -6.45 12.61 14.92
CA PHE A 120 -6.50 11.16 14.98
C PHE A 120 -6.46 10.71 16.43
N ARG A 121 -7.02 9.53 16.69
CA ARG A 121 -7.09 8.97 18.04
C ARG A 121 -6.78 7.48 17.98
N VAL A 122 -6.02 7.03 18.96
CA VAL A 122 -5.93 5.61 19.32
C VAL A 122 -6.88 5.36 20.50
N SER A 123 -7.39 4.15 20.65
CA SER A 123 -8.30 3.82 21.77
C SER A 123 -7.69 4.24 23.12
N GLY A 124 -8.46 4.97 23.93
CA GLY A 124 -8.01 5.54 25.21
C GLY A 124 -7.05 6.74 25.13
N GLY A 125 -6.68 7.19 23.92
CA GLY A 125 -5.71 8.27 23.70
C GLY A 125 -6.32 9.67 23.55
N LYS A 126 -5.45 10.68 23.72
CA LYS A 126 -5.74 12.08 23.37
C LYS A 126 -5.73 12.28 21.84
N PRO A 127 -6.45 13.28 21.30
CA PRO A 127 -6.32 13.67 19.90
C PRO A 127 -4.88 14.06 19.56
N MET A 128 -4.40 13.62 18.40
CA MET A 128 -3.04 13.90 17.92
C MET A 128 -3.01 14.23 16.43
N SER A 129 -1.89 14.78 15.97
CA SER A 129 -1.63 15.00 14.54
C SER A 129 -1.45 13.69 13.78
N TYR A 130 -1.50 13.77 12.45
CA TYR A 130 -1.27 12.61 11.58
C TYR A 130 0.12 11.97 11.80
N SER A 131 1.18 12.79 11.89
CA SER A 131 2.54 12.28 12.10
C SER A 131 2.69 11.58 13.46
N GLU A 132 2.15 12.18 14.52
CA GLU A 132 2.13 11.55 15.85
C GLU A 132 1.33 10.25 15.85
N PHE A 133 0.22 10.22 15.11
CA PHE A 133 -0.57 9.01 14.94
C PHE A 133 0.23 7.88 14.30
N LEU A 134 0.87 8.12 13.15
CA LEU A 134 1.72 7.11 12.50
C LEU A 134 2.83 6.60 13.42
N VAL A 135 3.53 7.51 14.10
CA VAL A 135 4.59 7.15 15.05
C VAL A 135 4.02 6.31 16.20
N SER A 136 2.88 6.70 16.76
CA SER A 136 2.25 5.97 17.86
C SER A 136 1.77 4.57 17.46
N GLN A 137 1.31 4.41 16.22
CA GLN A 137 0.90 3.13 15.67
C GLN A 137 2.11 2.23 15.42
N ARG A 138 3.16 2.77 14.79
CA ARG A 138 4.40 2.01 14.54
C ARG A 138 5.06 1.57 15.85
N ALA A 139 5.07 2.43 16.87
CA ALA A 139 5.61 2.10 18.20
C ALA A 139 4.88 0.94 18.89
N LYS A 140 3.64 0.64 18.48
CA LYS A 140 2.84 -0.50 18.96
C LYS A 140 2.97 -1.75 18.07
N GLY A 141 3.85 -1.71 17.07
CA GLY A 141 4.06 -2.80 16.11
C GLY A 141 3.16 -2.76 14.89
N TYR A 142 2.17 -1.85 14.82
CA TYR A 142 1.30 -1.75 13.64
C TYR A 142 2.09 -1.32 12.41
N ASN A 143 1.65 -1.82 11.25
CA ASN A 143 2.27 -1.51 9.99
C ASN A 143 1.90 -0.07 9.53
N THR A 144 2.87 0.68 9.02
CA THR A 144 2.68 2.10 8.68
C THR A 144 1.75 2.28 7.48
N TYR A 145 1.82 1.40 6.47
CA TYR A 145 0.91 1.40 5.33
C TYR A 145 -0.55 1.17 5.75
N GLU A 146 -0.81 0.18 6.60
CA GLU A 146 -2.16 -0.06 7.12
C GLU A 146 -2.62 1.08 8.03
N SER A 147 -1.73 1.64 8.84
CA SER A 147 -2.04 2.79 9.68
C SER A 147 -2.46 4.00 8.85
N PHE A 148 -1.80 4.21 7.71
CA PHE A 148 -2.19 5.24 6.75
C PHE A 148 -3.58 4.99 6.16
N ASN A 149 -3.85 3.78 5.67
CA ASN A 149 -5.17 3.43 5.13
C ASN A 149 -6.27 3.64 6.18
N ASN A 150 -6.04 3.19 7.42
CA ASN A 150 -6.93 3.41 8.56
C ASN A 150 -7.17 4.90 8.86
N ALA A 151 -6.16 5.76 8.67
CA ALA A 151 -6.32 7.20 8.83
C ALA A 151 -7.23 7.79 7.75
N ILE A 152 -7.09 7.34 6.50
CA ILE A 152 -7.96 7.73 5.39
C ILE A 152 -9.39 7.23 5.61
N ASP A 153 -9.56 5.99 6.04
CA ASP A 153 -10.86 5.41 6.39
C ASP A 153 -11.56 6.17 7.50
N ALA A 154 -10.83 6.56 8.54
CA ALA A 154 -11.37 7.39 9.60
C ALA A 154 -11.88 8.75 9.08
N ILE A 155 -11.17 9.35 8.11
CA ILE A 155 -11.60 10.62 7.49
C ILE A 155 -12.86 10.41 6.65
N ILE A 156 -12.89 9.36 5.82
CA ILE A 156 -14.03 9.05 4.95
C ILE A 156 -15.25 8.71 5.79
N SER A 157 -15.11 7.79 6.75
CA SER A 157 -16.21 7.32 7.58
C SER A 157 -16.78 8.40 8.50
N ASP A 158 -15.98 9.41 8.90
CA ASP A 158 -16.46 10.54 9.67
C ASP A 158 -17.15 11.63 8.83
N ASP A 159 -16.94 11.63 7.50
CA ASP A 159 -17.51 12.61 6.60
C ASP A 159 -19.05 12.60 6.60
N LYS A 160 -19.65 13.80 6.69
CA LYS A 160 -21.11 13.96 6.76
C LYS A 160 -21.81 13.51 5.48
N GLY A 161 -21.20 13.79 4.32
CA GLY A 161 -21.71 13.37 3.02
C GLY A 161 -21.67 11.85 2.88
N TYR A 162 -20.55 11.24 3.30
CA TYR A 162 -20.39 9.78 3.27
C TYR A 162 -21.43 9.07 4.16
N LYS A 163 -21.62 9.55 5.40
CA LYS A 163 -22.65 9.03 6.32
C LYS A 163 -24.05 9.17 5.72
N LYS A 164 -24.37 10.32 5.12
CA LYS A 164 -25.67 10.57 4.49
C LYS A 164 -25.92 9.63 3.32
N LEU A 165 -24.97 9.53 2.38
CA LEU A 165 -25.07 8.66 1.21
C LEU A 165 -25.19 7.19 1.62
N THR A 166 -24.41 6.74 2.62
CA THR A 166 -24.51 5.37 3.15
C THR A 166 -25.91 5.09 3.72
N ALA A 167 -26.49 6.03 4.46
CA ALA A 167 -27.86 5.88 4.96
C ALA A 167 -28.91 5.91 3.83
N ASP A 168 -28.73 6.74 2.81
CA ASP A 168 -29.61 6.81 1.63
C ASP A 168 -29.56 5.51 0.81
N ILE A 169 -28.37 4.93 0.59
CA ILE A 169 -28.19 3.62 -0.06
C ILE A 169 -28.97 2.56 0.71
N GLY A 170 -28.82 2.50 2.04
CA GLY A 170 -29.54 1.57 2.89
C GLY A 170 -31.07 1.67 2.77
N ARG A 171 -31.61 2.89 2.62
CA ARG A 171 -33.04 3.15 2.41
C ARG A 171 -33.54 2.81 1.01
N ASN A 172 -32.66 2.77 0.02
CA ASN A 172 -33.01 2.62 -1.40
C ASN A 172 -32.53 1.27 -1.99
N LYS A 173 -32.17 0.29 -1.16
CA LYS A 173 -31.71 -1.04 -1.62
C LYS A 173 -32.71 -1.69 -2.57
N GLY A 174 -32.21 -2.25 -3.68
CA GLY A 174 -32.99 -2.89 -4.72
C GLY A 174 -33.76 -1.93 -5.63
N THR A 175 -33.62 -0.61 -5.45
CA THR A 175 -34.26 0.39 -6.31
C THR A 175 -33.29 0.91 -7.37
N ASN A 176 -33.83 1.52 -8.43
CA ASN A 176 -33.01 2.17 -9.47
C ASN A 176 -32.10 3.28 -8.90
N LYS A 177 -32.46 3.89 -7.76
CA LYS A 177 -31.66 4.94 -7.11
C LYS A 177 -30.42 4.41 -6.41
N GLU A 178 -30.38 3.13 -6.04
CA GLU A 178 -29.23 2.56 -5.33
C GLU A 178 -27.93 2.73 -6.11
N LYS A 179 -27.98 2.45 -7.43
CA LYS A 179 -26.82 2.56 -8.31
C LYS A 179 -26.27 3.99 -8.37
N ASP A 180 -27.14 4.98 -8.52
CA ASP A 180 -26.74 6.39 -8.59
C ASP A 180 -26.18 6.88 -7.26
N LEU A 181 -26.73 6.41 -6.14
CA LEU A 181 -26.24 6.75 -4.79
C LEU A 181 -24.88 6.10 -4.50
N LEU A 182 -24.66 4.86 -4.95
CA LEU A 182 -23.36 4.20 -4.89
C LEU A 182 -22.32 4.99 -5.68
N ALA A 183 -22.61 5.32 -6.95
CA ALA A 183 -21.71 6.11 -7.78
C ALA A 183 -21.41 7.50 -7.17
N ALA A 184 -22.42 8.17 -6.61
CA ALA A 184 -22.22 9.45 -5.92
C ALA A 184 -21.31 9.32 -4.69
N ARG A 185 -21.41 8.22 -3.94
CA ARG A 185 -20.54 7.92 -2.81
C ARG A 185 -19.11 7.67 -3.27
N ASP A 186 -18.92 6.94 -4.36
CA ASP A 186 -17.59 6.62 -4.90
C ASP A 186 -16.88 7.90 -5.38
N VAL A 187 -17.61 8.83 -6.03
CA VAL A 187 -17.09 10.16 -6.40
C VAL A 187 -16.69 10.97 -5.16
N LEU A 188 -17.51 10.94 -4.09
CA LEU A 188 -17.19 11.63 -2.84
C LEU A 188 -15.92 11.06 -2.20
N VAL A 189 -15.80 9.73 -2.10
CA VAL A 189 -14.61 9.05 -1.58
C VAL A 189 -13.38 9.44 -2.39
N SER A 190 -13.49 9.42 -3.73
CA SER A 190 -12.40 9.82 -4.63
C SER A 190 -11.98 11.27 -4.41
N THR A 191 -12.93 12.17 -4.19
CA THR A 191 -12.66 13.59 -3.89
C THR A 191 -11.95 13.77 -2.55
N ILE A 192 -12.36 13.02 -1.52
CA ILE A 192 -11.70 13.04 -0.20
C ILE A 192 -10.25 12.55 -0.33
N ILE A 193 -10.04 11.41 -1.00
CA ILE A 193 -8.69 10.87 -1.24
C ILE A 193 -7.82 11.86 -2.01
N ALA A 194 -8.32 12.44 -3.10
CA ALA A 194 -7.57 13.41 -3.92
C ALA A 194 -7.18 14.67 -3.14
N SER A 195 -8.00 15.09 -2.16
CA SER A 195 -7.67 16.21 -1.28
C SER A 195 -6.51 15.91 -0.32
N ILE A 196 -6.24 14.63 -0.05
CA ILE A 196 -5.17 14.14 0.83
C ILE A 196 -3.91 13.83 0.01
N ILE A 197 -4.08 13.10 -1.09
CA ILE A 197 -3.02 12.67 -2.01
C ILE A 197 -3.38 13.14 -3.42
N PRO A 198 -2.94 14.33 -3.85
CA PRO A 198 -3.26 14.82 -5.21
C PRO A 198 -2.59 14.05 -6.35
N ASP A 199 -1.62 13.19 -6.03
CA ASP A 199 -0.87 12.38 -7.00
C ASP A 199 -1.70 11.23 -7.55
N SER A 200 -1.96 11.23 -8.86
CA SER A 200 -2.84 10.26 -9.51
C SER A 200 -2.30 8.83 -9.49
N GLN A 201 -0.97 8.65 -9.52
CA GLN A 201 -0.35 7.33 -9.47
C GLN A 201 -0.51 6.71 -8.08
N ALA A 202 -0.28 7.50 -7.03
CA ALA A 202 -0.54 7.09 -5.66
C ALA A 202 -2.03 6.83 -5.40
N GLN A 203 -2.93 7.62 -6.00
CA GLN A 203 -4.38 7.39 -5.90
C GLN A 203 -4.79 6.04 -6.49
N MET A 204 -4.33 5.71 -7.70
CA MET A 204 -4.61 4.42 -8.34
C MET A 204 -4.17 3.24 -7.46
N ALA A 205 -3.00 3.37 -6.83
CA ALA A 205 -2.52 2.34 -5.92
C ALA A 205 -3.31 2.24 -4.62
N LEU A 206 -3.79 3.37 -4.10
CA LEU A 206 -4.55 3.41 -2.85
C LEU A 206 -5.97 2.88 -3.03
N THR A 207 -6.65 3.23 -4.12
CA THR A 207 -8.02 2.77 -4.39
C THR A 207 -8.11 1.27 -4.60
N THR A 208 -7.00 0.61 -4.94
CA THR A 208 -6.93 -0.84 -5.02
C THR A 208 -7.08 -1.52 -3.65
N ALA A 209 -6.86 -0.79 -2.55
CA ALA A 209 -7.05 -1.29 -1.20
C ALA A 209 -8.51 -1.16 -0.69
N PHE A 210 -9.43 -0.61 -1.49
CA PHE A 210 -10.82 -0.29 -1.15
C PHE A 210 -11.82 -0.92 -2.13
#